data_AF-A0A3S0W608-F1
#
_entry.id   AF-A0A3S0W608-F1
#
_cell.length_a   1.000
_cell.length_b   1.000
_cell.length_c   1.000
_cell.angle_alpha   90.00
_cell.angle_beta   90.00
_cell.angle_gamma   90.00
#
_symmetry.space_group_name_H-M   'P 1'
#
loop_
_entity.id
_entity.type
_entity.pdbx_description
1 polymer ?
#
loop_
_entity_poly.entity_id
_entity_poly.type
_entity_poly.pdbx_seq_one_letter_code
_entity_poly.pdbx_strand_id
1 'polypeptide(L)' 'MSIMIDDVLVIPKTDIDEDLSVDDKREYYGLVDNRDEHHPIPRDVIFKVVSVNDDHYEIKILDIMTSEQP' A
#
# COMPACT_ATOMS: atom_id res chain seq x y z
N MET A 1 9.71 3.80 -14.15
CA MET A 1 9.56 2.34 -14.38
C MET A 1 8.42 1.87 -13.50
N SER A 2 7.39 1.20 -14.04
CA SER A 2 6.26 0.68 -13.24
C SER A 2 6.55 -0.77 -12.84
N ILE A 3 6.44 -1.08 -11.55
CA ILE A 3 6.64 -2.44 -11.03
C ILE A 3 5.26 -3.05 -10.82
N MET A 4 4.91 -4.05 -11.63
CA MET A 4 3.68 -4.83 -11.43
C MET A 4 3.91 -5.83 -10.31
N ILE A 5 3.14 -5.71 -9.23
CA ILE A 5 3.26 -6.53 -8.03
C ILE A 5 1.97 -7.33 -7.86
N ASP A 6 2.04 -8.66 -8.01
CA ASP A 6 0.91 -9.57 -7.77
C ASP A 6 0.81 -10.01 -6.29
N ASP A 7 1.44 -9.25 -5.39
CA ASP A 7 1.42 -9.51 -3.95
C ASP A 7 0.12 -8.99 -3.32
N VAL A 8 -0.51 -9.87 -2.53
CA VAL A 8 -1.60 -9.50 -1.62
C VAL A 8 -0.95 -9.16 -0.28
N LEU A 9 -1.08 -7.91 0.13
CA LEU A 9 -0.57 -7.42 1.41
C LEU A 9 -1.69 -7.37 2.43
N VAL A 10 -1.33 -7.68 3.67
CA VAL A 10 -2.21 -7.56 4.83
C VAL A 10 -1.84 -6.27 5.54
N ILE A 11 -2.75 -5.32 5.59
CA ILE A 11 -2.57 -4.05 6.31
C ILE A 11 -3.50 -4.04 7.52
N PRO A 12 -2.98 -3.89 8.75
CA PRO A 12 -3.84 -3.75 9.94
C PRO A 12 -4.67 -2.48 9.84
N LYS A 13 -5.91 -2.51 10.35
CA LYS A 13 -6.80 -1.34 10.27
C LYS A 13 -6.25 -0.13 11.03
N THR A 14 -5.35 -0.34 11.99
CA THR A 14 -4.68 0.73 12.77
C THR A 14 -3.83 1.67 11.92
N ASP A 15 -3.39 1.23 10.75
CA ASP A 15 -2.56 2.02 9.83
C ASP A 15 -3.40 2.86 8.87
N ILE A 16 -4.74 2.74 8.90
CA ILE A 16 -5.63 3.48 8.00
C ILE A 16 -6.67 4.23 8.84
N ASP A 17 -6.58 5.56 8.87
CA ASP A 17 -7.51 6.46 9.58
C ASP A 17 -8.95 6.48 9.04
N GLU A 18 -9.24 5.70 8.00
CA GLU A 18 -10.52 5.69 7.31
C GLU A 18 -10.99 4.26 7.01
N ASP A 19 -12.28 3.98 7.21
CA ASP A 19 -12.90 2.69 6.87
C ASP A 19 -12.86 2.44 5.36
N LEU A 20 -12.38 1.27 4.98
CA LEU A 20 -12.30 0.82 3.59
C LEU A 20 -13.29 -0.30 3.32
N SER A 21 -13.89 -0.30 2.13
CA SER A 21 -14.75 -1.39 1.66
C SER A 21 -14.05 -2.27 0.64
N VAL A 22 -14.56 -3.48 0.42
CA VAL A 22 -14.10 -4.33 -0.68
C VAL A 22 -14.33 -3.61 -2.01
N ASP A 23 -13.36 -3.72 -2.92
CA ASP A 23 -13.28 -3.05 -4.22
C ASP A 23 -12.84 -1.58 -4.17
N ASP A 24 -12.74 -0.95 -2.99
CA ASP A 24 -12.18 0.40 -2.87
C ASP A 24 -10.75 0.44 -3.40
N LYS A 25 -10.47 1.50 -4.17
CA LYS A 25 -9.14 1.82 -4.66
C LYS A 25 -8.65 3.04 -3.92
N ARG A 26 -7.53 2.91 -3.22
CA ARG A 26 -6.88 4.02 -2.53
C ARG A 26 -5.44 4.18 -3.00
N GLU A 27 -5.03 5.43 -2.99
CA GLU A 27 -3.64 5.83 -3.06
C GLU A 27 -3.15 6.00 -1.63
N TYR A 28 -2.19 5.19 -1.23
CA TYR A 28 -1.63 5.20 0.11
C TYR A 28 -0.19 5.70 0.06
N TYR A 29 0.00 6.83 0.71
CA TYR A 29 1.26 7.51 0.86
C TYR A 29 1.93 6.98 2.12
N GLY A 30 3.06 6.27 2.00
CA GLY A 30 3.83 5.84 3.17
C GLY A 30 3.89 4.35 3.43
N LEU A 31 3.83 3.51 2.40
CA LEU A 31 4.55 2.24 2.51
C LEU A 31 6.04 2.59 2.60
N VAL A 32 6.54 2.61 3.83
CA VAL A 32 7.95 2.84 4.11
C VAL A 32 8.70 1.56 3.80
N ASP A 33 9.47 1.59 2.71
CA ASP A 33 10.40 0.51 2.40
C ASP A 33 11.56 0.57 3.41
N ASN A 34 11.47 -0.24 4.47
CA ASN A 34 12.49 -0.35 5.51
C ASN A 34 13.68 -1.24 5.11
N ARG A 35 13.80 -1.66 3.83
CA ARG A 35 14.95 -2.47 3.39
C ARG A 35 16.23 -1.64 3.36
N ASP A 36 16.11 -0.33 3.25
CA ASP A 36 17.21 0.62 3.36
C ASP A 36 17.08 1.40 4.68
N GLU A 37 17.64 0.86 5.77
CA GLU A 37 17.58 1.44 7.12
C GLU A 37 18.08 2.90 7.19
N HIS A 38 18.81 3.37 6.18
CA HIS A 38 19.39 4.70 6.14
C HIS A 38 18.54 5.72 5.35
N HIS A 39 17.69 5.27 4.43
CA HIS A 39 16.79 6.13 3.66
C HIS A 39 15.43 5.45 3.49
N PRO A 40 14.51 5.59 4.46
CA PRO A 40 13.13 5.19 4.26
C PRO A 40 12.54 5.99 3.10
N ILE A 41 12.34 5.34 1.96
CA ILE A 41 11.72 5.96 0.79
C ILE A 41 10.21 5.81 0.96
N PRO A 42 9.46 6.90 1.21
CA PRO A 42 8.01 6.84 1.11
C PRO A 42 7.66 6.54 -0.34
N ARG A 43 6.98 5.41 -0.56
CA ARG A 43 6.45 5.06 -1.87
C ARG A 43 4.95 5.23 -1.88
N ASP A 44 4.46 5.83 -2.95
CA ASP A 44 3.04 6.01 -3.19
C ASP A 44 2.55 4.75 -3.89
N VAL A 45 1.65 4.03 -3.23
CA VAL A 45 1.11 2.79 -3.75
C VAL A 45 -0.36 2.93 -4.04
N ILE A 46 -0.74 2.50 -5.23
CA ILE A 46 -2.14 2.36 -5.60
C ILE A 46 -2.51 0.92 -5.30
N PHE A 47 -3.47 0.73 -4.40
CA PHE A 47 -3.97 -0.60 -4.06
C PHE A 47 -5.48 -0.69 -4.21
N LYS A 48 -5.94 -1.94 -4.25
CA LYS A 48 -7.35 -2.29 -4.22
C LYS A 48 -7.63 -3.23 -3.06
N VAL A 49 -8.63 -2.93 -2.26
CA VAL A 49 -9.05 -3.80 -1.17
C VAL A 49 -9.77 -5.01 -1.75
N VAL A 50 -9.24 -6.20 -1.47
CA VAL A 50 -9.82 -7.47 -1.91
C VAL A 50 -10.63 -8.13 -0.80
N SER A 51 -10.30 -7.87 0.46
CA SER A 51 -11.02 -8.39 1.62
C SER A 51 -10.93 -7.45 2.81
N VAL A 52 -11.98 -7.43 3.62
CA VAL A 52 -12.03 -6.66 4.86
C VAL A 52 -12.29 -7.66 5.98
N ASN A 53 -11.30 -7.87 6.85
CA ASN A 53 -11.44 -8.65 8.07
C ASN A 53 -11.67 -7.71 9.26
N ASP A 54 -12.02 -8.24 10.44
CA ASP A 54 -12.23 -7.41 11.63
C ASP A 54 -10.97 -6.61 12.01
N ASP A 55 -9.80 -7.24 12.00
CA ASP A 55 -8.54 -6.65 12.44
C ASP A 55 -7.67 -6.03 11.32
N HIS A 56 -7.88 -6.44 10.07
CA HIS A 56 -7.01 -6.05 8.94
C HIS A 56 -7.73 -6.02 7.60
N TYR A 57 -7.11 -5.36 6.63
CA TYR A 57 -7.48 -5.34 5.23
C TYR A 57 -6.54 -6.23 4.42
N GLU A 58 -7.08 -7.04 3.52
CA GLU A 58 -6.29 -7.65 2.47
C GLU A 58 -6.39 -6.76 1.24
N ILE A 59 -5.24 -6.31 0.75
CA ILE A 59 -5.14 -5.41 -0.38
C ILE A 59 -4.30 -6.03 -1.49
N LYS A 60 -4.66 -5.78 -2.73
CA LYS A 60 -3.85 -6.09 -3.89
C LYS A 60 -3.18 -4.80 -4.36
N ILE A 61 -1.85 -4.81 -4.44
CA ILE A 61 -1.12 -3.69 -5.04
C ILE A 61 -1.39 -3.68 -6.54
N LEU A 62 -1.82 -2.52 -7.06
CA LEU A 62 -2.05 -2.31 -8.48
C LEU A 62 -0.84 -1.65 -9.12
N ASP A 63 -0.31 -0.62 -8.48
CA ASP A 63 0.85 0.11 -8.96
C ASP A 63 1.66 0.68 -7.79
N ILE A 64 2.95 0.89 -8.00
CA ILE A 64 3.84 1.57 -7.08
C ILE A 64 4.47 2.72 -7.84
N MET A 65 4.07 3.93 -7.49
CA MET A 65 4.71 5.13 -7.98
C MET A 65 5.98 5.38 -7.17
N THR A 66 7.13 5.08 -7.79
CA THR A 66 8.41 5.56 -7.31
C THR A 66 8.58 6.99 -7.80
N SER A 67 8.43 7.96 -6.90
CA SER A 67 8.90 9.31 -7.15
C SER A 67 10.41 9.27 -7.35
N GLU A 68 10.87 9.33 -8.60
CA GLU A 68 12.27 9.64 -8.90
C GLU A 68 12.52 11.04 -8.34
N GLN A 69 13.06 11.14 -7.12
CA GLN A 69 13.58 12.41 -6.63
C GLN A 69 14.69 12.84 -7.60
N PRO A 70 14.63 14.06 -8.16
CA PRO A 70 15.62 14.57 -9.10
C PRO A 70 16.98 14.83 -8.46
#